data_AF-A0A2R7KQW5-F1
#
_entry.id   AF-A0A2R7KQW5-F1
#
_cell.length_a   1.000
_cell.length_b   1.000
_cell.length_c   1.000
_cell.angle_alpha   90.00
_cell.angle_beta   90.00
_cell.angle_gamma   90.00
#
_symmetry.space_group_name_H-M   'P 1'
#
loop_
_entity.id
_entity.type
_entity.pdbx_description
1 polymer ?
#
loop_
_entity_poly.entity_id
_entity_poly.type
_entity_poly.pdbx_seq_one_letter_code
_entity_poly.pdbx_strand_id
1 'polypeptide(L)'
;MNSALLVNIFRFIMLLAIQIVIFNNMNFLGYISPFPYLLYIILYPVNGNRAGLIFSSFLLGLIMDMFCNSGGIHATACVILAYYRPYIFKFSFGLSYEYQTIRINESLTPERFSFILVSVLLHHIVLFT
;
A
#
# COMPACT_ATOMS: atom_id res chain seq x y z
N MET A 1 15.69 10.67 13.58
CA MET A 1 15.01 9.35 13.65
C MET A 1 13.51 9.46 13.94
N ASN A 2 13.04 10.37 14.82
CA ASN A 2 11.59 10.52 15.08
C ASN A 2 10.77 11.12 13.93
N SER A 3 11.36 11.97 13.09
CA SER A 3 10.63 12.64 12.00
C SER A 3 10.09 11.65 10.96
N ALA A 4 10.86 10.62 10.58
CA ALA A 4 10.43 9.62 9.60
C ALA A 4 9.28 8.74 10.11
N LEU A 5 9.33 8.35 11.40
CA LEU A 5 8.22 7.62 12.02
C LEU A 5 6.96 8.49 12.13
N LEU A 6 7.12 9.76 12.52
CA LEU A 6 5.99 10.70 12.63
C LEU A 6 5.34 10.95 11.26
N VAL A 7 6.13 11.08 10.20
CA VAL A 7 5.62 11.21 8.82
C VAL A 7 4.87 9.94 8.39
N ASN A 8 5.37 8.74 8.72
CA ASN A 8 4.69 7.49 8.38
C ASN A 8 3.36 7.33 9.15
N ILE A 9 3.33 7.68 10.44
CA ILE A 9 2.11 7.66 11.26
C ILE A 9 1.10 8.67 10.72
N PHE A 10 1.54 9.89 10.40
CA PHE A 10 0.69 10.90 9.80
C PHE A 10 0.12 10.42 8.45
N ARG A 11 0.95 9.84 7.58
CA ARG A 11 0.53 9.29 6.29
C ARG A 11 -0.46 8.13 6.46
N PHE A 12 -0.25 7.26 7.44
CA PHE A 12 -1.18 6.18 7.79
C PHE A 12 -2.57 6.74 8.11
N ILE A 13 -2.64 7.66 9.07
CA ILE A 13 -3.90 8.23 9.56
C ILE A 13 -4.58 9.05 8.45
N MET A 14 -3.81 9.85 7.71
CA MET A 14 -4.34 10.71 6.64
C MET A 14 -4.94 9.89 5.51
N LEU A 15 -4.23 8.87 5.01
CA LEU A 15 -4.74 8.02 3.92
C LEU A 15 -5.95 7.19 4.36
N LEU A 16 -5.93 6.68 5.60
CA LEU A 16 -7.05 5.94 6.19
C LEU A 16 -8.30 6.83 6.30
N ALA A 17 -8.16 8.04 6.84
CA ALA A 17 -9.26 8.99 7.00
C ALA A 17 -9.85 9.40 5.64
N ILE A 18 -8.99 9.69 4.66
CA ILE A 18 -9.41 10.01 3.30
C ILE A 18 -10.19 8.84 2.69
N GLN A 19 -9.73 7.60 2.85
CA GLN A 19 -10.45 6.43 2.35
C GLN A 19 -11.86 6.34 2.95
N ILE A 20 -11.97 6.37 4.29
CA ILE A 20 -13.21 6.09 4.99
C ILE A 20 -14.24 7.20 4.75
N VAL A 21 -13.81 8.47 4.79
CA VAL A 21 -14.73 9.61 4.69
C VAL A 21 -15.11 9.88 3.23
N ILE A 22 -14.14 9.88 2.32
CA ILE A 22 -14.36 10.31 0.94
C ILE A 22 -14.63 9.09 0.07
N PHE A 23 -13.67 8.18 -0.03
CA PHE A 23 -13.69 7.11 -1.03
C PHE A 23 -14.73 6.03 -0.76
N ASN A 24 -15.05 5.74 0.50
CA ASN A 24 -16.11 4.80 0.85
C ASN A 24 -17.50 5.29 0.40
N ASN A 25 -17.69 6.60 0.27
CA ASN A 25 -18.92 7.21 -0.21
C ASN A 25 -18.88 7.51 -1.72
N MET A 26 -17.69 7.49 -2.35
CA MET A 26 -17.53 7.72 -3.78
C MET A 26 -17.72 6.41 -4.56
N ASN A 27 -18.97 6.13 -4.91
CA ASN A 27 -19.28 5.02 -5.80
C ASN A 27 -19.19 5.50 -7.26
N PHE A 28 -17.99 5.47 -7.84
CA PHE A 28 -17.75 5.99 -9.18
C PHE A 28 -18.45 5.06 -10.20
N LEU A 29 -19.40 5.61 -10.97
CA LEU A 29 -20.25 4.87 -11.93
C LEU A 29 -21.02 3.68 -11.32
N GLY A 30 -21.13 3.59 -10.00
CA GLY A 30 -21.80 2.49 -9.29
C GLY A 30 -21.00 1.18 -9.19
N TYR A 31 -19.81 1.10 -9.78
CA TYR A 31 -18.99 -0.13 -9.82
C TYR A 31 -17.51 0.07 -9.45
N ILE A 32 -17.01 1.30 -9.51
CA ILE A 32 -15.59 1.59 -9.30
C ILE A 32 -15.43 2.29 -7.95
N SER A 33 -14.82 1.58 -7.00
CA SER A 33 -14.40 2.12 -5.70
C SER A 33 -12.88 2.25 -5.68
N PRO A 34 -12.31 3.46 -5.61
CA PRO A 34 -10.87 3.62 -5.52
C PRO A 34 -10.37 3.30 -4.11
N PHE A 35 -9.18 2.69 -4.03
CA PHE A 35 -8.55 2.30 -2.76
C PHE A 35 -7.19 3.00 -2.53
N PRO A 36 -7.14 4.34 -2.37
CA PRO A 36 -5.90 5.09 -2.12
C PRO A 36 -5.12 4.68 -0.87
N TYR A 37 -5.75 4.01 0.10
CA TYR A 37 -5.02 3.54 1.29
C TYR A 37 -3.85 2.60 0.96
N LEU A 38 -3.92 1.90 -0.19
CA LEU A 38 -2.86 1.06 -0.74
C LEU A 38 -1.52 1.81 -0.86
N LEU A 39 -1.57 3.12 -1.11
CA LEU A 39 -0.39 3.98 -1.25
C LEU A 39 0.48 3.97 0.02
N TYR A 40 -0.11 3.74 1.20
CA TYR A 40 0.66 3.60 2.42
C TYR A 40 1.69 2.45 2.32
N ILE A 41 1.25 1.29 1.82
CA ILE A 41 2.08 0.08 1.70
C ILE A 41 3.14 0.24 0.60
N ILE A 42 2.74 0.83 -0.53
CA ILE A 42 3.61 1.11 -1.68
C ILE A 42 4.74 2.07 -1.25
N LEU A 43 4.38 3.16 -0.57
CA LEU A 43 5.26 4.29 -0.31
C LEU A 43 6.03 4.19 1.01
N TYR A 44 5.84 3.10 1.75
CA TYR A 44 6.63 2.79 2.94
C TYR A 44 8.14 2.74 2.62
N PRO A 45 9.05 3.19 3.49
CA PRO A 45 10.48 3.15 3.20
C PRO A 45 10.99 1.72 2.94
N VAL A 46 11.86 1.57 1.92
CA VAL A 46 12.46 0.26 1.57
C VAL A 46 13.39 -0.25 2.69
N ASN A 47 14.12 0.66 3.35
CA ASN A 47 14.99 0.35 4.50
C ASN A 47 14.24 0.24 5.85
N GLY A 48 12.90 0.20 5.85
CA GLY A 48 12.10 0.10 7.07
C GLY A 48 12.03 -1.31 7.64
N ASN A 49 11.62 -1.44 8.91
CA ASN A 49 11.40 -2.73 9.54
C ASN A 49 10.26 -3.50 8.82
N ARG A 50 10.58 -4.67 8.25
CA ARG A 50 9.62 -5.54 7.54
C ARG A 50 8.48 -6.01 8.44
N ALA A 51 8.79 -6.38 9.68
CA ALA A 51 7.76 -6.80 10.64
C ALA A 51 6.82 -5.65 10.98
N GLY A 52 7.37 -4.44 11.15
CA GLY A 52 6.59 -3.22 11.37
C GLY A 52 5.67 -2.88 10.20
N LEU A 53 6.14 -3.05 8.97
CA LEU A 53 5.30 -2.89 7.78
C LEU A 53 4.13 -3.87 7.79
N ILE A 54 4.39 -5.17 7.92
CA ILE A 54 3.35 -6.20 7.90
C ILE A 54 2.31 -5.96 9.00
N PHE A 55 2.75 -5.66 10.23
CA PHE A 55 1.86 -5.36 11.34
C PHE A 55 1.01 -4.11 11.08
N SER A 56 1.62 -3.04 10.58
CA SER A 56 0.88 -1.82 10.23
C SER A 56 -0.09 -2.04 9.07
N SER A 57 0.26 -2.85 8.07
CA SER A 57 -0.62 -3.21 6.95
C SER A 57 -1.81 -4.05 7.41
N PHE A 58 -1.60 -4.97 8.35
CA PHE A 58 -2.69 -5.73 8.97
C PHE A 58 -3.66 -4.81 9.71
N LEU A 59 -3.15 -3.90 10.56
CA LEU A 59 -3.96 -2.91 11.26
C LEU A 59 -4.76 -2.03 10.29
N LEU A 60 -4.12 -1.59 9.20
CA LEU A 60 -4.78 -0.78 8.18
C LEU A 60 -5.97 -1.55 7.58
N GLY A 61 -5.73 -2.77 7.09
CA GLY A 61 -6.79 -3.57 6.47
C GLY A 61 -7.88 -3.98 7.47
N LEU A 62 -7.54 -4.26 8.72
CA LEU A 62 -8.50 -4.54 9.79
C LEU A 62 -9.44 -3.35 10.01
N ILE A 63 -8.90 -2.14 10.08
CA ILE A 63 -9.74 -0.94 10.23
C ILE A 63 -10.66 -0.80 9.01
N MET A 64 -10.16 -1.01 7.79
CA MET A 64 -11.02 -1.00 6.60
C MET A 64 -12.12 -2.06 6.67
N ASP A 65 -11.79 -3.29 7.09
CA ASP A 65 -12.77 -4.36 7.23
C ASP A 65 -13.87 -4.02 8.24
N MET A 66 -13.55 -3.28 9.30
CA MET A 66 -14.54 -2.78 10.27
C MET A 66 -15.48 -1.72 9.67
N PHE A 67 -14.97 -0.82 8.82
CA PHE A 67 -15.78 0.23 8.20
C PHE A 67 -16.57 -0.25 6.97
N CYS A 68 -16.00 -1.17 6.19
CA CYS A 68 -16.60 -1.74 4.97
C CYS A 68 -17.40 -3.02 5.24
N ASN A 69 -17.36 -3.56 6.47
CA ASN A 69 -18.00 -4.81 6.86
C ASN A 69 -17.61 -6.01 5.97
N SER A 70 -16.36 -6.08 5.51
CA SER A 70 -15.83 -7.09 4.59
C SER A 70 -15.15 -8.28 5.30
N GLY A 71 -15.25 -8.37 6.63
CA GLY A 71 -14.94 -9.59 7.38
C GLY A 71 -13.49 -10.10 7.34
N GLY A 72 -12.52 -9.29 6.89
CA GLY A 72 -11.09 -9.67 6.89
C GLY A 72 -10.44 -9.71 5.50
N ILE A 73 -11.19 -9.45 4.44
CA ILE A 73 -10.69 -9.49 3.06
C ILE A 73 -9.65 -8.38 2.83
N HIS A 74 -9.88 -7.17 3.33
CA HIS A 74 -8.91 -6.07 3.21
C HIS A 74 -7.65 -6.35 4.02
N ALA A 75 -7.76 -6.90 5.24
CA ALA A 75 -6.62 -7.30 6.06
C ALA A 75 -5.74 -8.31 5.33
N THR A 76 -6.36 -9.33 4.71
CA THR A 76 -5.65 -10.37 3.97
C THR A 76 -4.94 -9.78 2.75
N ALA A 77 -5.63 -8.98 1.94
CA ALA A 77 -5.06 -8.32 0.77
C ALA A 77 -3.90 -7.37 1.11
N CYS A 78 -3.99 -6.64 2.23
CA CYS A 78 -2.93 -5.76 2.70
C CYS A 78 -1.68 -6.54 3.16
N VAL A 79 -1.88 -7.61 3.92
CA VAL A 79 -0.79 -8.44 4.45
C VAL A 79 -0.06 -9.15 3.33
N ILE A 80 -0.79 -9.74 2.38
CA ILE A 80 -0.18 -10.42 1.23
C ILE A 80 0.64 -9.40 0.42
N LEU A 81 0.10 -8.22 0.13
CA LEU A 81 0.87 -7.20 -0.57
C LEU A 81 2.14 -6.80 0.18
N ALA A 82 2.04 -6.53 1.48
CA ALA A 82 3.19 -6.17 2.31
C ALA A 82 4.25 -7.28 2.35
N TYR A 83 3.82 -8.54 2.35
CA TYR A 83 4.70 -9.70 2.34
C TYR A 83 5.41 -9.89 0.99
N TYR A 84 4.67 -9.72 -0.12
CA TYR A 84 5.18 -9.89 -1.49
C TYR A 84 5.96 -8.68 -2.01
N ARG A 85 5.81 -7.52 -1.36
CA ARG A 85 6.50 -6.26 -1.68
C ARG A 85 7.97 -6.42 -2.11
N PRO A 86 8.88 -7.07 -1.36
CA PRO A 86 10.29 -7.22 -1.79
C PRO A 86 10.45 -7.97 -3.12
N TYR A 87 9.58 -8.95 -3.41
CA TYR A 87 9.58 -9.67 -4.68
C TYR A 87 9.09 -8.79 -5.83
N ILE A 88 8.05 -7.98 -5.60
CA ILE A 88 7.55 -7.00 -6.58
C ILE A 88 8.63 -5.95 -6.88
N PHE A 89 9.34 -5.47 -5.85
CA PHE A 89 10.47 -4.56 -6.04
C PHE A 89 11.58 -5.20 -6.88
N LYS A 90 11.96 -6.44 -6.59
CA LYS A 90 12.98 -7.17 -7.36
C LYS A 90 12.56 -7.38 -8.82
N PHE A 91 11.27 -7.63 -9.05
CA PHE A 91 10.71 -7.77 -10.39
C PHE A 91 10.73 -6.44 -11.17
N SER A 92 10.33 -5.33 -10.54
CA SER A 92 10.19 -4.04 -11.23
C SER A 92 11.47 -3.23 -11.35
N PHE A 93 12.42 -3.36 -10.41
CA PHE A 93 13.67 -2.58 -10.40
C PHE A 93 14.93 -3.41 -10.70
N GLY A 94 14.83 -4.73 -10.82
CA GLY A 94 15.97 -5.60 -11.14
C GLY A 94 17.19 -5.37 -10.23
N LEU A 95 18.33 -5.00 -10.83
CA LEU A 95 19.61 -4.75 -10.16
C LEU A 95 19.72 -3.37 -9.45
N SER A 96 18.78 -2.43 -9.68
CA SER A 96 18.73 -1.14 -8.95
C SER A 96 18.33 -1.29 -7.47
N TYR A 97 17.88 -2.48 -7.06
CA TYR A 97 17.62 -2.81 -5.65
C TYR A 97 18.92 -2.98 -4.84
N GLU A 98 20.00 -3.44 -5.49
CA GLU A 98 21.31 -3.71 -4.87
C GLU A 98 22.03 -2.40 -4.47
N TYR A 99 21.74 -1.28 -5.14
CA TYR A 99 22.47 -0.01 -4.97
C TYR A 99 21.79 1.01 -4.06
N GLN A 100 20.62 0.72 -3.49
CA GLN A 100 20.00 1.57 -2.46
C GLN A 100 19.79 3.07 -2.84
N THR A 101 19.76 3.42 -4.14
CA THR A 101 19.62 4.81 -4.63
C THR A 101 18.21 5.19 -5.05
N ILE A 102 17.18 4.42 -4.69
CA ILE A 102 15.81 4.72 -5.13
C ILE A 102 15.21 5.84 -4.24
N ARG A 103 15.45 7.09 -4.63
CA ARG A 103 14.69 8.26 -4.18
C ARG A 103 13.32 8.26 -4.87
N ILE A 104 12.28 7.77 -4.19
CA ILE A 104 10.88 7.71 -4.69
C ILE A 104 10.29 9.10 -5.04
N ASN A 105 11.05 10.19 -4.85
CA ASN A 105 10.62 11.58 -5.04
C ASN A 105 11.06 12.23 -6.37
N GLU A 106 11.77 11.52 -7.25
CA GLU A 106 12.23 12.05 -8.55
C GLU A 106 11.78 11.16 -9.71
N SER A 107 11.00 11.74 -10.63
CA SER A 107 10.49 11.23 -11.91
C SER A 107 9.69 9.91 -11.93
N LEU A 108 8.70 9.84 -12.83
CA LEU A 108 7.88 8.66 -13.07
C LEU A 108 8.65 7.69 -13.99
N THR A 109 9.55 6.89 -13.43
CA THR A 109 10.30 5.91 -14.23
C THR A 109 9.41 4.71 -14.61
N PRO A 110 9.67 4.05 -15.76
CA PRO A 110 8.94 2.84 -16.18
C PRO A 110 8.92 1.73 -15.12
N GLU A 111 10.00 1.63 -14.35
CA GLU A 111 10.16 0.70 -13.23
C GLU A 111 9.14 0.97 -12.10
N ARG A 112 8.93 2.25 -11.74
CA ARG A 112 7.91 2.64 -10.75
C ARG A 112 6.50 2.37 -11.23
N PHE A 113 6.26 2.64 -12.51
CA PHE A 113 4.96 2.33 -13.11
C PHE A 113 4.67 0.83 -13.05
N SER A 114 5.64 -0.01 -13.43
CA SER A 114 5.55 -1.46 -13.29
C SER A 114 5.30 -1.88 -11.84
N PHE A 115 6.04 -1.30 -10.88
CA PHE A 115 5.88 -1.60 -9.46
C PHE A 115 4.47 -1.29 -8.94
N ILE A 116 3.96 -0.10 -9.24
CA ILE A 116 2.61 0.32 -8.85
C ILE A 116 1.57 -0.58 -9.51
N LEU A 117 1.72 -0.86 -10.81
CA LEU A 117 0.80 -1.70 -11.58
C LEU A 117 0.71 -3.11 -10.98
N VAL A 118 1.84 -3.77 -10.76
CA VAL A 118 1.87 -5.13 -10.18
C VAL A 118 1.32 -5.13 -8.75
N SER A 119 1.65 -4.11 -7.94
CA SER A 119 1.13 -3.98 -6.57
C SER A 119 -0.39 -3.82 -6.54
N VAL A 120 -0.94 -2.97 -7.41
CA VAL A 120 -2.39 -2.74 -7.53
C VAL A 120 -3.10 -4.01 -8.01
N LEU A 121 -2.57 -4.67 -9.04
CA LEU A 121 -3.14 -5.92 -9.55
C LEU A 121 -3.16 -7.01 -8.50
N LEU A 122 -2.04 -7.23 -7.79
CA LEU A 122 -1.96 -8.23 -6.74
C LEU A 122 -3.01 -7.98 -5.66
N HIS A 123 -3.12 -6.73 -5.20
CA HIS A 123 -4.11 -6.38 -4.19
C HIS A 123 -5.55 -6.59 -4.66
N HIS A 124 -5.89 -6.20 -5.89
CA HIS A 124 -7.24 -6.37 -6.42
C HIS A 124 -7.58 -7.84 -6.65
N ILE A 125 -6.63 -8.66 -7.13
CA ILE A 125 -6.82 -10.10 -7.26
C ILE A 125 -7.22 -10.69 -5.91
N VAL A 126 -6.48 -10.40 -4.85
CA VAL A 126 -6.78 -10.94 -3.51
C VAL A 126 -8.10 -10.40 -2.94
N LEU A 127 -8.43 -9.15 -3.24
CA LEU A 127 -9.63 -8.50 -2.69
C LEU A 127 -10.93 -8.99 -3.34
N PHE A 128 -10.88 -9.40 -4.61
CA PHE A 128 -12.06 -9.82 -5.38
C PHE A 128 -12.15 -11.34 -5.61
N THR A 129 -11.21 -12.12 -5.08
CA THR A 129 -11.28 -13.60 -5.01
C THR A 129 -11.95 -14.05 -3.73
#